data_AF-A0A3B8UC07-F1
#
_entry.id   AF-A0A3B8UC07-F1
#
_cell.length_a   1.000
_cell.length_b   1.000
_cell.length_c   1.000
_cell.angle_alpha   90.00
_cell.angle_beta   90.00
_cell.angle_gamma   90.00
#
_symmetry.space_group_name_H-M   'P 1'
#
loop_
_entity.id
_entity.type
_entity.pdbx_description
1 polymer ?
#
loop_
_entity_poly.entity_id
_entity_poly.type
_entity_poly.pdbx_seq_one_letter_code
_entity_poly.pdbx_strand_id
1 'polypeptide(L)'
;MSESEVITRIENGVGRITLNRPKAIHALNRAMCEAMIEALLAWREDSAVQSVLIDHAGERGFCAGGDIRMIAESGAGDASEARAFFRTEYQLNHLMFVYPKPITAVVDGIVMGGGVGISEPAEVRIATERTTYAMPETGIGLFPDVGGGWFLPRLPGQTGVWLALTGARLKAADTVALGVHTHFVASEAIEALKAELLAAPADPKTVVDRAAGDAGPSPLAPHREAIDRLFAFDTVEEIFGALEADGSEWALKQLDILKTKSPQSLKVSLRQIRTGATLTDFADNMAMEYALGGRVVQTHDFQEGVRAVIIDKDNAPQWSPAELSSVSDAQIEALFAPLSADEAWKPLIS
;
A
#
# COMPACT_ATOMS: atom_id res chain seq x y z
N MET A 1 -6.82 -11.40 -29.58
CA MET A 1 -6.84 -10.23 -28.67
C MET A 1 -6.48 -10.75 -27.30
N SER A 2 -5.50 -10.15 -26.63
CA SER A 2 -5.22 -10.48 -25.23
C SER A 2 -6.45 -10.10 -24.39
N GLU A 3 -6.75 -10.92 -23.39
CA GLU A 3 -7.82 -10.62 -22.43
C GLU A 3 -7.48 -9.33 -21.66
N SER A 4 -8.50 -8.54 -21.28
CA SER A 4 -8.29 -7.29 -20.55
C SER A 4 -7.69 -7.56 -19.17
N GLU A 5 -6.71 -6.77 -18.74
CA GLU A 5 -6.04 -6.90 -17.43
C GLU A 5 -6.90 -6.37 -16.27
N VAL A 6 -7.93 -5.56 -16.57
CA VAL A 6 -8.99 -5.15 -15.65
C VAL A 6 -10.34 -5.31 -16.37
N ILE A 7 -11.32 -5.92 -15.70
CA ILE A 7 -12.67 -6.09 -16.23
C ILE A 7 -13.60 -5.13 -15.46
N THR A 8 -14.17 -4.16 -16.17
CA THR A 8 -15.14 -3.21 -15.62
C THR A 8 -16.52 -3.47 -16.21
N ARG A 9 -17.56 -3.48 -15.36
CA ARG A 9 -18.96 -3.58 -15.78
C ARG A 9 -19.90 -3.04 -14.70
N ILE A 10 -21.15 -2.79 -15.06
CA ILE A 10 -22.23 -2.52 -14.10
C ILE A 10 -23.11 -3.77 -14.02
N GLU A 11 -23.33 -4.29 -12.82
CA GLU A 11 -24.18 -5.46 -12.55
C GLU A 11 -25.16 -5.10 -11.42
N ASN A 12 -26.47 -5.10 -11.70
CA ASN A 12 -27.52 -4.82 -10.71
C ASN A 12 -27.28 -3.55 -9.86
N GLY A 13 -26.77 -2.49 -10.49
CA GLY A 13 -26.47 -1.23 -9.82
C GLY A 13 -25.16 -1.20 -9.03
N VAL A 14 -24.32 -2.23 -9.15
CA VAL A 14 -22.94 -2.24 -8.64
C VAL A 14 -21.97 -2.04 -9.80
N GLY A 15 -21.13 -1.00 -9.73
CA GLY A 15 -19.97 -0.87 -10.60
C GLY A 15 -18.90 -1.84 -10.15
N ARG A 16 -18.55 -2.85 -10.96
CA ARG A 16 -17.63 -3.91 -10.55
C ARG A 16 -16.33 -3.87 -11.33
N ILE A 17 -15.22 -3.73 -10.60
CA ILE A 17 -13.85 -3.75 -11.09
C ILE A 17 -13.23 -5.09 -10.67
N THR A 18 -12.92 -5.95 -11.64
CA THR A 18 -12.19 -7.20 -11.38
C THR A 18 -10.78 -7.09 -11.93
N LEU A 19 -9.78 -7.19 -11.05
CA LEU A 19 -8.39 -7.30 -11.46
C LEU A 19 -8.17 -8.64 -12.17
N ASN A 20 -7.62 -8.64 -13.39
CA ASN A 20 -7.56 -9.81 -14.26
C ASN A 20 -6.16 -10.06 -14.86
N ARG A 21 -5.12 -9.97 -14.01
CA ARG A 21 -3.73 -10.28 -14.34
C ARG A 21 -3.14 -11.31 -13.35
N PRO A 22 -3.77 -12.49 -13.15
CA PRO A 22 -3.46 -13.39 -12.02
C PRO A 22 -2.05 -14.00 -12.05
N LYS A 23 -1.43 -14.13 -13.24
CA LYS A 23 -0.04 -14.61 -13.35
C LYS A 23 0.96 -13.69 -12.65
N ALA A 24 0.69 -12.38 -12.68
CA ALA A 24 1.46 -11.35 -11.99
C ALA A 24 0.87 -10.98 -10.62
N ILE A 25 -0.09 -11.75 -10.09
CA ILE A 25 -0.85 -11.40 -8.88
C ILE A 25 -1.37 -9.96 -8.98
N HIS A 26 -1.92 -9.62 -10.15
CA HIS A 26 -2.55 -8.33 -10.42
C HIS A 26 -1.65 -7.12 -10.15
N ALA A 27 -0.33 -7.27 -10.31
CA ALA A 27 0.60 -6.16 -10.20
C ALA A 27 0.17 -5.00 -11.13
N LEU A 28 -0.06 -3.83 -10.55
CA LEU A 28 -0.63 -2.66 -11.20
C LEU A 28 0.35 -2.09 -12.23
N ASN A 29 -0.15 -1.85 -13.43
CA ASN A 29 0.50 -1.00 -14.41
C ASN A 29 -0.38 0.22 -14.70
N ARG A 30 0.17 1.15 -15.48
CA ARG A 30 -0.51 2.41 -15.79
C ARG A 30 -1.86 2.19 -16.51
N ALA A 31 -1.92 1.27 -17.46
CA ALA A 31 -3.14 1.00 -18.22
C ALA A 31 -4.27 0.45 -17.32
N MET A 32 -3.93 -0.39 -16.34
CA MET A 32 -4.89 -0.85 -15.33
C MET A 32 -5.42 0.32 -14.50
N CYS A 33 -4.55 1.24 -14.06
CA CYS A 33 -4.95 2.42 -13.30
C CYS A 33 -5.85 3.34 -14.13
N GLU A 34 -5.49 3.61 -15.38
CA GLU A 34 -6.30 4.42 -16.32
C GLU A 34 -7.69 3.80 -16.54
N ALA A 35 -7.78 2.48 -16.73
CA ALA A 35 -9.05 1.79 -16.90
C ALA A 35 -9.95 1.86 -15.65
N MET A 36 -9.35 1.77 -14.45
CA MET A 36 -10.08 1.94 -13.19
C MET A 36 -10.56 3.39 -13.01
N ILE A 37 -9.72 4.38 -13.31
CA ILE A 37 -10.09 5.80 -13.29
C ILE A 37 -11.25 6.07 -14.24
N GLU A 38 -11.18 5.60 -15.48
CA GLU A 38 -12.22 5.80 -16.49
C GLU A 38 -13.56 5.26 -16.00
N ALA A 39 -13.57 4.03 -15.47
CA ALA A 39 -14.78 3.42 -14.93
C ALA A 39 -15.34 4.18 -13.71
N LEU A 40 -14.49 4.55 -12.75
CA LEU A 40 -14.91 5.31 -11.57
C LEU A 40 -15.47 6.69 -11.96
N LEU A 41 -14.81 7.42 -12.88
CA LEU A 41 -15.33 8.71 -13.33
C LEU A 41 -16.67 8.57 -14.07
N ALA A 42 -16.83 7.53 -14.90
CA ALA A 42 -18.09 7.25 -15.59
C ALA A 42 -19.22 6.91 -14.62
N TRP A 43 -18.93 6.14 -13.57
CA TRP A 43 -19.94 5.72 -12.59
C TRP A 43 -20.23 6.75 -11.52
N ARG A 44 -19.37 7.75 -11.32
CA ARG A 44 -19.47 8.74 -10.23
C ARG A 44 -20.84 9.43 -10.20
N GLU A 45 -21.29 9.93 -11.34
CA GLU A 45 -22.57 10.67 -11.48
C GLU A 45 -23.72 9.80 -11.98
N ASP A 46 -23.45 8.55 -12.35
CA ASP A 46 -24.48 7.66 -12.88
C ASP A 46 -25.40 7.14 -11.76
N SER A 47 -26.64 7.64 -11.72
CA SER A 47 -27.65 7.21 -10.73
C SER A 47 -28.01 5.73 -10.79
N ALA A 48 -27.70 5.03 -11.89
CA ALA A 48 -27.87 3.58 -11.98
C ALA A 48 -26.84 2.81 -11.13
N VAL A 49 -25.67 3.41 -10.84
CA VAL A 49 -24.64 2.82 -9.98
C VAL A 49 -24.80 3.35 -8.56
N GLN A 50 -25.03 2.44 -7.60
CA GLN A 50 -25.24 2.77 -6.19
C GLN A 50 -24.01 2.49 -5.32
N SER A 51 -23.17 1.54 -5.72
CA SER A 51 -21.92 1.18 -5.03
C SER A 51 -20.89 0.63 -6.01
N VAL A 52 -19.64 0.50 -5.54
CA VAL A 52 -18.54 -0.11 -6.30
C VAL A 52 -18.03 -1.34 -5.58
N LEU A 53 -17.80 -2.43 -6.31
CA LEU A 53 -17.14 -3.64 -5.83
C LEU A 53 -15.81 -3.84 -6.57
N ILE A 54 -14.72 -3.96 -5.81
CA ILE A 54 -13.39 -4.31 -6.32
C ILE A 54 -13.08 -5.73 -5.87
N ASP A 55 -12.85 -6.62 -6.83
CA ASP A 55 -12.42 -8.00 -6.61
C ASP A 55 -11.33 -8.40 -7.63
N HIS A 56 -10.92 -9.67 -7.63
CA HIS A 56 -9.88 -10.16 -8.52
C HIS A 56 -10.20 -11.55 -9.06
N ALA A 57 -9.58 -11.89 -10.17
CA ALA A 57 -9.60 -13.24 -10.74
C ALA A 57 -8.47 -14.12 -10.14
N GLY A 58 -8.62 -15.44 -10.16
CA GLY A 58 -7.61 -16.36 -9.64
C GLY A 58 -7.48 -16.36 -8.11
N GLU A 59 -6.56 -17.16 -7.58
CA GLU A 59 -6.55 -17.54 -6.15
C GLU A 59 -5.29 -17.09 -5.37
N ARG A 60 -4.29 -16.53 -6.06
CA ARG A 60 -2.97 -16.24 -5.44
C ARG A 60 -2.97 -14.99 -4.57
N GLY A 61 -3.81 -14.01 -4.88
CA GLY A 61 -3.88 -12.76 -4.14
C GLY A 61 -4.59 -11.65 -4.88
N PHE A 62 -5.07 -10.68 -4.12
CA PHE A 62 -5.73 -9.48 -4.60
C PHE A 62 -4.83 -8.63 -5.51
N CYS A 63 -3.71 -8.14 -4.99
CA CYS A 63 -2.74 -7.34 -5.76
C CYS A 63 -1.39 -7.27 -5.03
N ALA A 64 -0.31 -7.67 -5.70
CA ALA A 64 1.03 -7.72 -5.12
C ALA A 64 1.84 -6.41 -5.21
N GLY A 65 1.24 -5.31 -5.66
CA GLY A 65 1.87 -3.98 -5.76
C GLY A 65 1.90 -3.44 -7.18
N GLY A 66 2.74 -2.42 -7.44
CA GLY A 66 2.98 -1.91 -8.79
C GLY A 66 3.92 -2.81 -9.61
N ASP A 67 3.98 -2.60 -10.92
CA ASP A 67 4.94 -3.27 -11.81
C ASP A 67 6.35 -2.65 -11.64
N ILE A 68 6.99 -3.01 -10.53
CA ILE A 68 8.27 -2.45 -10.08
C ILE A 68 9.40 -2.61 -11.11
N ARG A 69 9.34 -3.62 -11.99
CA ARG A 69 10.34 -3.81 -13.05
C ARG A 69 10.33 -2.63 -14.03
N MET A 70 9.14 -2.23 -14.49
CA MET A 70 8.99 -1.08 -15.40
C MET A 70 9.46 0.22 -14.74
N ILE A 71 9.13 0.40 -13.45
CA ILE A 71 9.53 1.58 -12.67
C ILE A 71 11.05 1.66 -12.55
N ALA A 72 11.74 0.55 -12.29
CA ALA A 72 13.20 0.50 -12.24
C ALA A 72 13.83 0.82 -13.60
N GLU A 73 13.35 0.20 -14.68
CA GLU A 73 13.82 0.47 -16.05
C GLU A 73 13.69 1.96 -16.42
N SER A 74 12.58 2.59 -16.06
CA SER A 74 12.39 4.03 -16.27
C SER A 74 13.29 4.88 -15.35
N GLY A 75 13.42 4.48 -14.08
CA GLY A 75 14.22 5.17 -13.06
C GLY A 75 15.73 5.19 -13.37
N ALA A 76 16.24 4.18 -14.06
CA ALA A 76 17.62 4.14 -14.56
C ALA A 76 17.88 5.17 -15.69
N GLY A 77 16.82 5.69 -16.30
CA GLY A 77 16.85 6.78 -17.26
C GLY A 77 16.39 8.10 -16.65
N ASP A 78 15.43 8.77 -17.31
CA ASP A 78 14.90 10.06 -16.89
C ASP A 78 13.70 9.97 -15.95
N ALA A 79 13.29 8.76 -15.56
CA ALA A 79 12.11 8.45 -14.73
C ALA A 79 10.77 8.97 -15.27
N SER A 80 10.67 9.30 -16.56
CA SER A 80 9.43 9.84 -17.17
C SER A 80 8.24 8.90 -17.04
N GLU A 81 8.39 7.64 -17.42
CA GLU A 81 7.32 6.62 -17.32
C GLU A 81 7.01 6.25 -15.86
N ALA A 82 8.02 6.17 -14.99
CA ALA A 82 7.81 5.99 -13.55
C ALA A 82 6.96 7.13 -12.96
N ARG A 83 7.30 8.39 -13.27
CA ARG A 83 6.51 9.56 -12.84
C ARG A 83 5.09 9.54 -13.44
N ALA A 84 4.94 9.15 -14.70
CA ALA A 84 3.62 9.05 -15.32
C ALA A 84 2.74 7.96 -14.65
N PHE A 85 3.35 6.82 -14.30
CA PHE A 85 2.70 5.76 -13.54
C PHE A 85 2.28 6.24 -12.16
N PHE A 86 3.20 6.76 -11.33
CA PHE A 86 2.86 7.25 -9.99
C PHE A 86 1.82 8.37 -10.04
N ARG A 87 1.89 9.28 -11.02
CA ARG A 87 0.86 10.33 -11.17
C ARG A 87 -0.52 9.71 -11.31
N THR A 88 -0.65 8.72 -12.19
CA THR A 88 -1.90 8.03 -12.50
C THR A 88 -2.37 7.18 -11.31
N GLU A 89 -1.49 6.38 -10.72
CA GLU A 89 -1.79 5.54 -9.56
C GLU A 89 -2.27 6.40 -8.38
N TYR A 90 -1.57 7.48 -8.08
CA TYR A 90 -1.91 8.34 -6.95
C TYR A 90 -3.21 9.12 -7.20
N GLN A 91 -3.48 9.48 -8.46
CA GLN A 91 -4.78 10.02 -8.88
C GLN A 91 -5.92 9.00 -8.70
N LEU A 92 -5.68 7.73 -8.98
CA LEU A 92 -6.62 6.65 -8.67
C LEU A 92 -6.84 6.52 -7.16
N ASN A 93 -5.76 6.46 -6.35
CA ASN A 93 -5.88 6.31 -4.90
C ASN A 93 -6.70 7.47 -4.31
N HIS A 94 -6.41 8.71 -4.71
CA HIS A 94 -7.18 9.88 -4.29
C HIS A 94 -8.64 9.83 -4.77
N LEU A 95 -8.89 9.51 -6.04
CA LEU A 95 -10.24 9.39 -6.59
C LEU A 95 -11.07 8.39 -5.78
N MET A 96 -10.50 7.26 -5.40
CA MET A 96 -11.15 6.27 -4.54
C MET A 96 -11.39 6.80 -3.13
N PHE A 97 -10.43 7.54 -2.57
CA PHE A 97 -10.52 8.08 -1.20
C PHE A 97 -11.64 9.10 -1.03
N VAL A 98 -11.86 9.97 -2.02
CA VAL A 98 -12.93 10.99 -1.99
C VAL A 98 -14.17 10.56 -2.79
N TYR A 99 -14.29 9.28 -3.13
CA TYR A 99 -15.35 8.80 -4.00
C TYR A 99 -16.73 8.91 -3.31
N PRO A 100 -17.76 9.47 -3.97
CA PRO A 100 -19.03 9.80 -3.32
C PRO A 100 -19.95 8.59 -3.07
N LYS A 101 -19.59 7.40 -3.57
CA LYS A 101 -20.38 6.18 -3.45
C LYS A 101 -19.56 5.13 -2.68
N PRO A 102 -20.21 4.26 -1.89
CA PRO A 102 -19.49 3.28 -1.10
C PRO A 102 -18.69 2.31 -1.99
N ILE A 103 -17.43 2.10 -1.66
CA ILE A 103 -16.54 1.12 -2.29
C ILE A 103 -16.36 -0.06 -1.34
N THR A 104 -16.53 -1.28 -1.86
CA THR A 104 -16.21 -2.54 -1.17
C THR A 104 -15.05 -3.23 -1.88
N ALA A 105 -13.98 -3.54 -1.15
CA ALA A 105 -12.82 -4.30 -1.65
C ALA A 105 -12.79 -5.70 -1.02
N VAL A 106 -12.80 -6.73 -1.86
CA VAL A 106 -12.57 -8.12 -1.45
C VAL A 106 -11.08 -8.43 -1.56
N VAL A 107 -10.38 -8.35 -0.43
CA VAL A 107 -8.92 -8.44 -0.34
C VAL A 107 -8.48 -9.86 0.02
N ASP A 108 -8.82 -10.83 -0.85
CA ASP A 108 -8.47 -12.24 -0.69
C ASP A 108 -7.02 -12.51 -1.12
N GLY A 109 -6.21 -13.11 -0.23
CA GLY A 109 -4.81 -13.46 -0.51
C GLY A 109 -3.79 -12.31 -0.40
N ILE A 110 -2.73 -12.32 -1.22
CA ILE A 110 -1.63 -11.33 -1.14
C ILE A 110 -2.12 -9.91 -1.50
N VAL A 111 -1.88 -8.96 -0.59
CA VAL A 111 -2.10 -7.51 -0.78
C VAL A 111 -0.86 -6.74 -0.32
N MET A 112 -0.17 -6.07 -1.26
CA MET A 112 1.06 -5.34 -0.96
C MET A 112 1.18 -4.07 -1.83
N GLY A 113 1.86 -3.04 -1.32
CA GLY A 113 2.15 -1.79 -2.05
C GLY A 113 0.92 -1.21 -2.74
N GLY A 114 0.98 -1.01 -4.07
CA GLY A 114 -0.18 -0.59 -4.88
C GLY A 114 -1.51 -1.32 -4.62
N GLY A 115 -1.48 -2.60 -4.23
CA GLY A 115 -2.69 -3.33 -3.80
C GLY A 115 -3.34 -2.77 -2.53
N VAL A 116 -2.53 -2.30 -1.59
CA VAL A 116 -2.98 -1.53 -0.42
C VAL A 116 -3.59 -0.21 -0.88
N GLY A 117 -2.94 0.49 -1.80
CA GLY A 117 -3.43 1.76 -2.38
C GLY A 117 -4.80 1.69 -3.06
N ILE A 118 -5.16 0.53 -3.62
CA ILE A 118 -6.48 0.29 -4.24
C ILE A 118 -7.45 -0.48 -3.33
N SER A 119 -7.15 -0.63 -2.04
CA SER A 119 -8.06 -1.25 -1.07
C SER A 119 -8.31 -0.38 0.16
N GLU A 120 -7.30 0.26 0.74
CA GLU A 120 -7.44 1.11 1.93
C GLU A 120 -8.45 2.26 1.77
N PRO A 121 -8.54 2.95 0.60
CA PRO A 121 -9.56 3.97 0.39
C PRO A 121 -11.01 3.44 0.41
N ALA A 122 -11.23 2.13 0.28
CA ALA A 122 -12.57 1.57 0.28
C ALA A 122 -13.21 1.65 1.67
N GLU A 123 -14.50 1.96 1.74
CA GLU A 123 -15.24 2.00 3.01
C GLU A 123 -15.29 0.61 3.68
N VAL A 124 -15.52 -0.42 2.87
CA VAL A 124 -15.59 -1.81 3.33
C VAL A 124 -14.43 -2.59 2.73
N ARG A 125 -13.55 -3.08 3.60
CA ARG A 125 -12.33 -3.83 3.27
C ARG A 125 -12.44 -5.21 3.89
N ILE A 126 -12.54 -6.25 3.06
CA ILE A 126 -12.80 -7.63 3.51
C ILE A 126 -11.52 -8.44 3.40
N ALA A 127 -11.03 -8.93 4.54
CA ALA A 127 -10.00 -9.95 4.59
C ALA A 127 -10.62 -11.36 4.58
N THR A 128 -9.86 -12.33 4.10
CA THR A 128 -10.11 -13.77 4.25
C THR A 128 -8.98 -14.40 5.04
N GLU A 129 -9.07 -15.69 5.35
CA GLU A 129 -7.98 -16.44 5.98
C GLU A 129 -6.71 -16.52 5.10
N ARG A 130 -6.81 -16.18 3.81
CA ARG A 130 -5.69 -16.14 2.87
C ARG A 130 -4.98 -14.79 2.87
N THR A 131 -5.61 -13.74 3.39
CA THR A 131 -5.09 -12.37 3.36
C THR A 131 -3.69 -12.30 3.97
N THR A 132 -2.76 -11.73 3.20
CA THR A 132 -1.40 -11.42 3.63
C THR A 132 -1.06 -10.00 3.22
N TYR A 133 -1.11 -9.10 4.18
CA TYR A 133 -0.85 -7.67 4.01
C TYR A 133 0.61 -7.33 4.29
N ALA A 134 1.23 -6.47 3.48
CA ALA A 134 2.51 -5.84 3.81
C ALA A 134 2.74 -4.55 3.01
N MET A 135 3.58 -3.66 3.56
CA MET A 135 4.22 -2.55 2.85
C MET A 135 5.74 -2.79 2.84
N PRO A 136 6.26 -3.64 1.92
CA PRO A 136 7.64 -4.14 1.96
C PRO A 136 8.67 -3.22 1.28
N GLU A 137 8.32 -1.99 0.93
CA GLU A 137 9.04 -1.11 0.00
C GLU A 137 10.48 -0.79 0.45
N THR A 138 10.74 -0.72 1.76
CA THR A 138 12.11 -0.51 2.29
C THR A 138 13.08 -1.65 1.95
N GLY A 139 12.54 -2.84 1.65
CA GLY A 139 13.32 -3.99 1.20
C GLY A 139 13.76 -3.93 -0.26
N ILE A 140 13.21 -2.99 -1.05
CA ILE A 140 13.56 -2.77 -2.46
C ILE A 140 14.10 -1.35 -2.72
N GLY A 141 14.51 -0.62 -1.68
CA GLY A 141 15.02 0.74 -1.83
C GLY A 141 13.96 1.79 -2.17
N LEU A 142 12.68 1.51 -1.89
CA LEU A 142 11.56 2.44 -2.01
C LEU A 142 11.03 2.79 -0.59
N PHE A 143 9.89 3.44 -0.48
CA PHE A 143 9.18 3.78 0.76
C PHE A 143 7.70 3.39 0.61
N PRO A 144 6.95 3.19 1.71
CA PRO A 144 5.51 2.90 1.64
C PRO A 144 4.72 4.05 1.02
N ASP A 145 4.44 3.96 -0.28
CA ASP A 145 3.72 4.97 -1.03
C ASP A 145 2.22 4.65 -1.12
N VAL A 146 1.52 5.15 -2.16
CA VAL A 146 0.10 4.93 -2.44
C VAL A 146 -0.85 5.26 -1.27
N GLY A 147 -0.47 6.26 -0.47
CA GLY A 147 -1.18 6.66 0.74
C GLY A 147 -0.60 6.08 2.03
N GLY A 148 0.51 5.35 1.98
CA GLY A 148 1.18 4.78 3.16
C GLY A 148 1.54 5.85 4.21
N GLY A 149 1.96 7.04 3.76
CA GLY A 149 2.20 8.19 4.62
C GLY A 149 0.94 8.71 5.33
N TRP A 150 -0.25 8.40 4.82
CA TRP A 150 -1.52 8.76 5.44
C TRP A 150 -2.06 7.67 6.36
N PHE A 151 -2.18 6.44 5.85
CA PHE A 151 -2.84 5.33 6.55
C PHE A 151 -1.99 4.77 7.69
N LEU A 152 -0.70 4.54 7.47
CA LEU A 152 0.18 3.93 8.47
C LEU A 152 0.26 4.73 9.78
N PRO A 153 0.49 6.07 9.80
CA PRO A 153 0.53 6.81 11.06
C PRO A 153 -0.82 6.87 11.79
N ARG A 154 -1.92 6.47 11.14
CA ARG A 154 -3.27 6.43 11.73
C ARG A 154 -3.63 5.05 12.30
N LEU A 155 -2.77 4.06 12.12
CA LEU A 155 -2.90 2.78 12.83
C LEU A 155 -2.63 2.96 14.33
N PRO A 156 -3.16 2.09 15.20
CA PRO A 156 -2.99 2.26 16.63
C PRO A 156 -1.50 2.28 17.02
N GLY A 157 -1.09 3.22 17.87
CA GLY A 157 0.27 3.32 18.42
C GLY A 157 1.36 3.51 17.36
N GLN A 158 2.47 2.78 17.45
CA GLN A 158 3.60 2.83 16.50
C GLN A 158 3.60 1.69 15.49
N THR A 159 2.46 1.01 15.32
CA THR A 159 2.37 -0.12 14.37
C THR A 159 2.60 0.31 12.93
N GLY A 160 2.14 1.49 12.54
CA GLY A 160 2.44 2.03 11.21
C GLY A 160 3.94 2.19 10.94
N VAL A 161 4.69 2.69 11.92
CA VAL A 161 6.14 2.83 11.83
C VAL A 161 6.81 1.46 11.72
N TRP A 162 6.43 0.52 12.59
CA TRP A 162 6.97 -0.83 12.56
C TRP A 162 6.73 -1.52 11.20
N LEU A 163 5.50 -1.44 10.67
CA LEU A 163 5.15 -2.00 9.36
C LEU A 163 5.98 -1.37 8.24
N ALA A 164 6.05 -0.04 8.19
CA ALA A 164 6.79 0.68 7.17
C ALA A 164 8.29 0.38 7.15
N LEU A 165 8.92 0.31 8.34
CA LEU A 165 10.35 0.12 8.43
C LEU A 165 10.73 -1.35 8.18
N THR A 166 10.00 -2.29 8.78
CA THR A 166 10.35 -3.72 8.72
C THR A 166 9.81 -4.43 7.47
N GLY A 167 8.73 -3.91 6.86
CA GLY A 167 7.98 -4.62 5.83
C GLY A 167 7.32 -5.89 6.36
N ALA A 168 6.99 -5.93 7.66
CA ALA A 168 6.37 -7.09 8.29
C ALA A 168 5.05 -7.47 7.62
N ARG A 169 4.77 -8.78 7.63
CA ARG A 169 3.54 -9.33 7.05
C ARG A 169 2.49 -9.52 8.12
N LEU A 170 1.30 -9.01 7.87
CA LEU A 170 0.13 -9.23 8.70
C LEU A 170 -0.78 -10.30 8.08
N LYS A 171 -1.35 -11.13 8.95
CA LYS A 171 -2.44 -12.04 8.59
C LYS A 171 -3.79 -11.42 8.93
N ALA A 172 -4.86 -12.03 8.43
CA ALA A 172 -6.24 -11.51 8.55
C ALA A 172 -6.59 -11.01 9.96
N ALA A 173 -6.33 -11.81 11.00
CA ALA A 173 -6.59 -11.45 12.39
C ALA A 173 -5.90 -10.16 12.82
N ASP A 174 -4.62 -9.97 12.47
CA ASP A 174 -3.91 -8.74 12.77
C ASP A 174 -4.49 -7.55 12.00
N THR A 175 -4.79 -7.75 10.71
CA THR A 175 -5.32 -6.65 9.90
C THR A 175 -6.68 -6.17 10.38
N VAL A 176 -7.54 -7.07 10.86
CA VAL A 176 -8.84 -6.71 11.43
C VAL A 176 -8.66 -6.04 12.80
N ALA A 177 -7.81 -6.61 13.67
CA ALA A 177 -7.53 -6.03 14.99
C ALA A 177 -6.92 -4.63 14.93
N LEU A 178 -6.15 -4.33 13.88
CA LEU A 178 -5.52 -3.03 13.64
C LEU A 178 -6.42 -2.05 12.88
N GLY A 179 -7.56 -2.49 12.36
CA GLY A 179 -8.48 -1.66 11.56
C GLY A 179 -8.07 -1.44 10.10
N VAL A 180 -7.04 -2.15 9.60
CA VAL A 180 -6.65 -2.17 8.18
C VAL A 180 -7.80 -2.75 7.36
N HIS A 181 -8.22 -3.98 7.68
CA HIS A 181 -9.44 -4.55 7.12
C HIS A 181 -10.61 -4.35 8.09
N THR A 182 -11.76 -3.97 7.56
CA THR A 182 -12.98 -3.75 8.36
C THR A 182 -13.65 -5.04 8.80
N HIS A 183 -13.54 -6.09 7.97
CA HIS A 183 -14.26 -7.34 8.16
C HIS A 183 -13.38 -8.53 7.81
N PHE A 184 -13.70 -9.66 8.43
CA PHE A 184 -13.24 -10.97 8.01
C PHE A 184 -14.42 -11.77 7.47
N VAL A 185 -14.23 -12.42 6.32
CA VAL A 185 -15.19 -13.37 5.76
C VAL A 185 -14.40 -14.58 5.23
N ALA A 186 -14.84 -15.79 5.58
CA ALA A 186 -14.17 -17.01 5.12
C ALA A 186 -14.17 -17.07 3.58
N SER A 187 -13.05 -17.47 2.96
CA SER A 187 -12.92 -17.44 1.50
C SER A 187 -14.00 -18.25 0.76
N GLU A 188 -14.50 -19.32 1.37
CA GLU A 188 -15.58 -20.14 0.82
C GLU A 188 -16.94 -19.41 0.73
N ALA A 189 -17.15 -18.38 1.54
CA ALA A 189 -18.38 -17.59 1.56
C ALA A 189 -18.34 -16.38 0.61
N ILE A 190 -17.18 -16.09 -0.01
CA ILE A 190 -16.97 -14.87 -0.81
C ILE A 190 -17.88 -14.82 -2.04
N GLU A 191 -18.07 -15.93 -2.75
CA GLU A 191 -18.93 -15.93 -3.95
C GLU A 191 -20.41 -15.72 -3.59
N ALA A 192 -20.86 -16.26 -2.45
CA ALA A 192 -22.18 -15.98 -1.92
C ALA A 192 -22.32 -14.51 -1.52
N LEU A 193 -21.32 -13.95 -0.83
CA LEU A 193 -21.29 -12.53 -0.45
C LEU A 193 -21.35 -11.60 -1.66
N LYS A 194 -20.60 -11.90 -2.73
CA LYS A 194 -20.67 -11.13 -3.97
C LYS A 194 -22.08 -11.14 -4.56
N ALA A 195 -22.76 -12.28 -4.55
CA ALA A 195 -24.15 -12.36 -5.03
C ALA A 195 -25.10 -11.51 -4.16
N GLU A 196 -24.91 -11.49 -2.84
CA GLU A 196 -25.69 -10.64 -1.94
C GLU A 196 -25.44 -9.14 -2.14
N LEU A 197 -24.18 -8.75 -2.36
CA LEU A 197 -23.81 -7.36 -2.69
C LEU A 197 -24.49 -6.89 -3.97
N LEU A 198 -24.55 -7.76 -4.99
CA LEU A 198 -25.27 -7.47 -6.23
C LEU A 198 -26.79 -7.41 -6.04
N ALA A 199 -27.35 -8.09 -5.04
CA ALA A 199 -28.78 -8.06 -4.74
C ALA A 199 -29.19 -6.86 -3.87
N ALA A 200 -28.28 -6.30 -3.08
CA ALA A 200 -28.50 -5.16 -2.19
C ALA A 200 -27.45 -4.05 -2.39
N PRO A 201 -27.38 -3.46 -3.61
CA PRO A 201 -26.32 -2.52 -4.02
C PRO A 201 -26.28 -1.20 -3.23
N ALA A 202 -27.38 -0.80 -2.57
CA ALA A 202 -27.49 0.48 -1.88
C ALA A 202 -26.80 0.53 -0.50
N ASP A 203 -26.58 -0.63 0.13
CA ASP A 203 -26.03 -0.71 1.50
C ASP A 203 -25.07 -1.91 1.63
N PRO A 204 -23.91 -1.84 0.95
CA PRO A 204 -22.94 -2.94 0.97
C PRO A 204 -22.39 -3.21 2.36
N LYS A 205 -22.30 -2.19 3.22
CA LYS A 205 -21.80 -2.36 4.59
C LYS A 205 -22.71 -3.28 5.39
N THR A 206 -24.02 -3.05 5.41
CA THR A 206 -24.95 -3.94 6.14
C THR A 206 -24.95 -5.36 5.60
N VAL A 207 -24.73 -5.55 4.29
CA VAL A 207 -24.58 -6.90 3.71
C VAL A 207 -23.35 -7.60 4.30
N VAL A 208 -22.20 -6.93 4.32
CA VAL A 208 -20.95 -7.48 4.81
C VAL A 208 -20.98 -7.68 6.33
N ASP A 209 -21.59 -6.76 7.09
CA ASP A 209 -21.78 -6.88 8.55
C ASP A 209 -22.49 -8.21 8.92
N ARG A 210 -23.45 -8.67 8.11
CA ARG A 210 -24.16 -9.94 8.33
C ARG A 210 -23.33 -11.18 8.00
N ALA A 211 -22.41 -11.06 7.04
CA ALA A 211 -21.55 -12.14 6.59
C ALA A 211 -20.23 -12.23 7.39
N ALA A 212 -19.93 -11.21 8.19
CA ALA A 212 -18.70 -11.10 8.95
C ALA A 212 -18.54 -12.26 9.95
N GLY A 213 -17.38 -12.90 9.90
CA GLY A 213 -16.96 -13.93 10.85
C GLY A 213 -15.88 -13.43 11.82
N ASP A 214 -15.39 -14.34 12.66
CA ASP A 214 -14.27 -14.10 13.55
C ASP A 214 -12.94 -14.47 12.87
N ALA A 215 -12.02 -13.51 12.77
CA ALA A 215 -10.68 -13.72 12.24
C ALA A 215 -9.76 -14.49 13.21
N GLY A 216 -10.19 -14.66 14.47
CA GLY A 216 -9.41 -15.24 15.54
C GLY A 216 -8.48 -14.24 16.24
N PRO A 217 -7.69 -14.69 17.22
CA PRO A 217 -6.80 -13.82 17.97
C PRO A 217 -5.66 -13.29 17.10
N SER A 218 -5.37 -11.99 17.21
CA SER A 218 -4.24 -11.33 16.55
C SER A 218 -2.90 -11.86 17.10
N PRO A 219 -2.05 -12.51 16.28
CA PRO A 219 -0.69 -12.89 16.68
C PRO A 219 0.21 -11.71 17.06
N LEU A 220 -0.10 -10.49 16.59
CA LEU A 220 0.64 -9.28 16.94
C LEU A 220 0.34 -8.77 18.35
N ALA A 221 -0.81 -9.14 18.94
CA ALA A 221 -1.26 -8.60 20.22
C ALA A 221 -0.21 -8.66 21.35
N PRO A 222 0.56 -9.75 21.55
CA PRO A 222 1.60 -9.82 22.59
C PRO A 222 2.78 -8.87 22.37
N HIS A 223 2.97 -8.34 21.16
CA HIS A 223 4.09 -7.48 20.79
C HIS A 223 3.71 -6.00 20.70
N ARG A 224 2.43 -5.67 20.83
CA ARG A 224 1.90 -4.30 20.68
C ARG A 224 2.59 -3.28 21.58
N GLU A 225 2.75 -3.58 22.87
CA GLU A 225 3.42 -2.67 23.82
C GLU A 225 4.91 -2.48 23.48
N ALA A 226 5.59 -3.55 23.05
CA ALA A 226 6.98 -3.47 22.62
C ALA A 226 7.13 -2.63 21.34
N ILE A 227 6.23 -2.79 20.36
CA ILE A 227 6.18 -1.95 19.16
C ILE A 227 6.01 -0.48 19.55
N ASP A 228 5.01 -0.18 20.38
CA ASP A 228 4.66 1.18 20.75
C ASP A 228 5.79 1.88 21.49
N ARG A 229 6.56 1.16 22.32
CA ARG A 229 7.72 1.70 23.04
C ARG A 229 8.97 1.82 22.16
N LEU A 230 9.29 0.80 21.37
CA LEU A 230 10.59 0.68 20.69
C LEU A 230 10.63 1.42 19.35
N PHE A 231 9.46 1.72 18.75
CA PHE A 231 9.34 2.46 17.48
C PHE A 231 8.83 3.91 17.66
N ALA A 232 8.83 4.43 18.90
CA ALA A 232 8.32 5.76 19.23
C ALA A 232 9.25 6.94 18.86
N PHE A 233 10.49 6.66 18.49
CA PHE A 233 11.51 7.69 18.28
C PHE A 233 11.38 8.38 16.92
N ASP A 234 12.02 9.54 16.78
CA ASP A 234 11.97 10.37 15.57
C ASP A 234 13.15 10.13 14.62
N THR A 235 14.15 9.35 15.05
CA THR A 235 15.25 8.90 14.19
C THR A 235 15.34 7.37 14.14
N VAL A 236 15.83 6.86 13.01
CA VAL A 236 16.02 5.42 12.82
C VAL A 236 17.12 4.91 13.75
N GLU A 237 18.15 5.71 13.97
CA GLU A 237 19.26 5.43 14.88
C GLU A 237 18.79 5.22 16.32
N GLU A 238 17.86 6.05 16.81
CA GLU A 238 17.27 5.86 18.14
C GLU A 238 16.41 4.59 18.21
N ILE A 239 15.66 4.26 17.15
CA ILE A 239 14.92 2.99 17.07
C ILE A 239 15.88 1.79 17.15
N PHE A 240 16.99 1.84 16.40
CA PHE A 240 18.02 0.80 16.43
C PHE A 240 18.61 0.65 17.83
N GLY A 241 18.99 1.77 18.46
CA GLY A 241 19.52 1.80 19.82
C GLY A 241 18.53 1.28 20.86
N ALA A 242 17.24 1.61 20.73
CA ALA A 242 16.19 1.14 21.62
C ALA A 242 15.96 -0.38 21.51
N LEU A 243 15.91 -0.91 20.28
CA LEU A 243 15.80 -2.36 20.03
C LEU A 243 17.01 -3.12 20.59
N GLU A 244 18.22 -2.60 20.39
CA GLU A 244 19.45 -3.20 20.91
C GLU A 244 19.50 -3.17 22.45
N ALA A 245 19.14 -2.04 23.06
CA ALA A 245 19.13 -1.88 24.51
C ALA A 245 18.04 -2.71 25.21
N ASP A 246 16.90 -2.95 24.56
CA ASP A 246 15.85 -3.84 25.07
C ASP A 246 16.35 -5.30 25.15
N GLY A 247 17.07 -5.75 24.13
CA GLY A 247 17.78 -7.04 24.12
C GLY A 247 16.89 -8.29 24.16
N SER A 248 15.55 -8.15 24.13
CA SER A 248 14.65 -9.29 24.03
C SER A 248 14.80 -10.00 22.68
N GLU A 249 14.50 -11.31 22.64
CA GLU A 249 14.58 -12.10 21.40
C GLU A 249 13.75 -11.47 20.27
N TRP A 250 12.57 -10.93 20.60
CA TRP A 250 11.72 -10.27 19.63
C TRP A 250 12.34 -8.95 19.12
N ALA A 251 12.89 -8.12 20.01
CA ALA A 251 13.50 -6.84 19.63
C ALA A 251 14.76 -7.04 18.77
N LEU A 252 15.64 -7.97 19.16
CA LEU A 252 16.83 -8.32 18.38
C LEU A 252 16.45 -8.85 16.99
N LYS A 253 15.38 -9.64 16.88
CA LYS A 253 14.86 -10.09 15.58
C LYS A 253 14.35 -8.93 14.72
N GLN A 254 13.69 -7.93 15.31
CA GLN A 254 13.31 -6.74 14.55
C GLN A 254 14.53 -5.94 14.09
N LEU A 255 15.54 -5.80 14.95
CA LEU A 255 16.80 -5.14 14.61
C LEU A 255 17.52 -5.83 13.45
N ASP A 256 17.58 -7.17 13.46
CA ASP A 256 18.15 -7.95 12.36
C ASP A 256 17.38 -7.75 11.06
N ILE A 257 16.05 -7.67 11.11
CA ILE A 257 15.22 -7.35 9.93
C ILE A 257 15.58 -5.96 9.40
N LEU A 258 15.64 -4.94 10.27
CA LEU A 258 15.93 -3.56 9.86
C LEU A 258 17.31 -3.44 9.22
N LYS A 259 18.32 -4.18 9.71
CA LYS A 259 19.66 -4.23 9.12
C LYS A 259 19.71 -4.76 7.67
N THR A 260 18.66 -5.46 7.22
CA THR A 260 18.57 -5.91 5.82
C THR A 260 18.01 -4.87 4.85
N LYS A 261 17.44 -3.77 5.36
CA LYS A 261 16.74 -2.75 4.56
C LYS A 261 17.69 -1.67 4.06
N SER A 262 17.26 -0.94 3.02
CA SER A 262 18.00 0.24 2.57
C SER A 262 18.04 1.29 3.71
N PRO A 263 19.23 1.74 4.14
CA PRO A 263 19.36 2.78 5.15
C PRO A 263 18.68 4.09 4.74
N GLN A 264 18.78 4.47 3.46
CA GLN A 264 18.09 5.64 2.91
C GLN A 264 16.57 5.48 3.04
N SER A 265 16.03 4.34 2.58
CA SER A 265 14.59 4.06 2.66
C SER A 265 14.06 4.05 4.09
N LEU A 266 14.82 3.53 5.06
CA LEU A 266 14.40 3.58 6.46
C LEU A 266 14.19 5.02 6.94
N LYS A 267 15.15 5.92 6.66
CA LYS A 267 15.04 7.32 7.07
C LYS A 267 13.93 8.06 6.33
N VAL A 268 13.80 7.79 5.02
CA VAL A 268 12.72 8.35 4.19
C VAL A 268 11.35 7.93 4.73
N SER A 269 11.13 6.63 4.95
CA SER A 269 9.87 6.10 5.45
C SER A 269 9.50 6.65 6.83
N LEU A 270 10.46 6.74 7.76
CA LEU A 270 10.19 7.31 9.09
C LEU A 270 9.77 8.78 8.97
N ARG A 271 10.51 9.60 8.22
CA ARG A 271 10.18 11.01 7.99
C ARG A 271 8.81 11.18 7.31
N GLN A 272 8.51 10.38 6.30
CA GLN A 272 7.23 10.40 5.60
C GLN A 272 6.07 10.12 6.56
N ILE A 273 6.15 9.07 7.37
CA ILE A 273 5.10 8.70 8.34
C ILE A 273 4.90 9.80 9.38
N ARG A 274 6.00 10.35 9.93
CA ARG A 274 5.94 11.45 10.89
C ARG A 274 5.33 12.71 10.27
N THR A 275 5.66 13.00 9.01
CA THR A 275 5.09 14.14 8.27
C THR A 275 3.60 13.91 7.99
N GLY A 276 3.24 12.76 7.43
CA GLY A 276 1.86 12.41 7.07
C GLY A 276 0.92 12.24 8.27
N ALA A 277 1.45 12.00 9.47
CA ALA A 277 0.70 12.10 10.73
C ALA A 277 0.19 13.52 11.02
N THR A 278 0.87 14.55 10.50
CA THR A 278 0.51 15.97 10.71
C THR A 278 -0.39 16.53 9.60
N LEU A 279 -0.51 15.85 8.47
CA LEU A 279 -1.32 16.28 7.33
C LEU A 279 -2.81 16.11 7.62
N THR A 280 -3.60 17.09 7.20
CA THR A 280 -5.06 17.11 7.37
C THR A 280 -5.83 16.77 6.10
N ASP A 281 -5.16 16.75 4.96
CA ASP A 281 -5.73 16.41 3.65
C ASP A 281 -4.94 15.26 3.02
N PHE A 282 -5.65 14.27 2.48
CA PHE A 282 -5.04 13.14 1.78
C PHE A 282 -4.33 13.59 0.50
N ALA A 283 -4.85 14.63 -0.17
CA ALA A 283 -4.22 15.19 -1.37
C ALA A 283 -2.80 15.72 -1.10
N ASP A 284 -2.58 16.32 0.08
CA ASP A 284 -1.25 16.80 0.49
C ASP A 284 -0.28 15.63 0.68
N ASN A 285 -0.76 14.50 1.22
CA ASN A 285 0.06 13.28 1.34
C ASN A 285 0.43 12.74 -0.04
N MET A 286 -0.52 12.64 -0.96
CA MET A 286 -0.26 12.17 -2.33
C MET A 286 0.71 13.08 -3.07
N ALA A 287 0.65 14.40 -2.83
CA ALA A 287 1.61 15.35 -3.41
C ALA A 287 3.03 15.17 -2.86
N MET A 288 3.17 14.94 -1.55
CA MET A 288 4.44 14.61 -0.91
C MET A 288 5.01 13.30 -1.48
N GLU A 289 4.21 12.23 -1.51
CA GLU A 289 4.64 10.93 -2.02
C GLU A 289 5.02 11.00 -3.50
N TYR A 290 4.30 11.76 -4.33
CA TYR A 290 4.63 11.93 -5.74
C TYR A 290 6.00 12.60 -5.95
N ALA A 291 6.28 13.66 -5.19
CA ALA A 291 7.57 14.34 -5.25
C ALA A 291 8.71 13.41 -4.82
N LEU A 292 8.47 12.62 -3.77
CA LEU A 292 9.42 11.66 -3.23
C LEU A 292 9.66 10.50 -4.21
N GLY A 293 8.60 9.89 -4.73
CA GLY A 293 8.63 8.74 -5.64
C GLY A 293 9.44 9.03 -6.90
N GLY A 294 9.21 10.18 -7.52
CA GLY A 294 9.95 10.59 -8.72
C GLY A 294 11.47 10.70 -8.52
N ARG A 295 11.93 11.00 -7.30
CA ARG A 295 13.36 11.09 -6.96
C ARG A 295 13.92 9.75 -6.49
N VAL A 296 13.20 9.04 -5.62
CA VAL A 296 13.65 7.77 -5.04
C VAL A 296 13.89 6.72 -6.12
N VAL A 297 13.07 6.68 -7.18
CA VAL A 297 13.27 5.71 -8.27
C VAL A 297 14.54 5.91 -9.08
N GLN A 298 15.15 7.09 -8.99
CA GLN A 298 16.45 7.39 -9.62
C GLN A 298 17.64 7.12 -8.68
N THR A 299 17.38 6.71 -7.43
CA THR A 299 18.44 6.44 -6.47
C THR A 299 19.06 5.07 -6.70
N HIS A 300 20.31 4.92 -6.27
CA HIS A 300 21.02 3.64 -6.31
C HIS A 300 20.23 2.53 -5.62
N ASP A 301 19.74 2.77 -4.41
CA ASP A 301 19.10 1.74 -3.59
C ASP A 301 17.82 1.20 -4.23
N PHE A 302 17.02 2.03 -4.89
CA PHE A 302 15.87 1.51 -5.62
C PHE A 302 16.29 0.55 -6.74
N GLN A 303 17.27 0.96 -7.57
CA GLN A 303 17.76 0.14 -8.67
C GLN A 303 18.36 -1.18 -8.16
N GLU A 304 19.16 -1.13 -7.10
CA GLU A 304 19.79 -2.29 -6.49
C GLU A 304 18.78 -3.21 -5.80
N GLY A 305 17.79 -2.66 -5.11
CA GLY A 305 16.74 -3.43 -4.45
C GLY A 305 15.88 -4.18 -5.45
N VAL A 306 15.51 -3.53 -6.56
CA VAL A 306 14.78 -4.19 -7.66
C VAL A 306 15.62 -5.27 -8.33
N ARG A 307 16.93 -5.01 -8.56
CA ARG A 307 17.85 -6.04 -9.05
C ARG A 307 17.83 -7.27 -8.14
N ALA A 308 18.10 -7.09 -6.85
CA ALA A 308 18.24 -8.17 -5.87
C ALA A 308 16.96 -8.99 -5.67
N VAL A 309 15.79 -8.34 -5.65
CA VAL A 309 14.52 -9.01 -5.30
C VAL A 309 13.72 -9.48 -6.53
N ILE A 310 13.75 -8.73 -7.63
CA ILE A 310 12.86 -8.95 -8.78
C ILE A 310 13.60 -9.53 -10.00
N ILE A 311 14.82 -9.03 -10.28
CA ILE A 311 15.58 -9.41 -11.47
C ILE A 311 16.39 -10.67 -11.22
N ASP A 312 17.37 -10.59 -10.32
CA ASP A 312 18.32 -11.66 -10.02
C ASP A 312 17.79 -12.62 -8.95
N LYS A 313 16.93 -12.11 -8.06
CA LYS A 313 16.29 -12.88 -6.97
C LYS A 313 17.30 -13.51 -6.00
N ASP A 314 18.46 -12.88 -5.83
CA ASP A 314 19.49 -13.30 -4.87
C ASP A 314 19.14 -12.89 -3.43
N ASN A 315 18.24 -11.92 -3.25
CA ASN A 315 17.89 -11.31 -1.96
C ASN A 315 19.11 -10.76 -1.19
N ALA A 316 20.14 -10.29 -1.92
CA ALA A 316 21.41 -9.81 -1.36
C ALA A 316 21.76 -8.39 -1.87
N PRO A 317 20.90 -7.39 -1.61
CA PRO A 317 21.12 -6.02 -2.09
C PRO A 317 22.36 -5.38 -1.46
N GLN A 318 23.10 -4.63 -2.26
CA GLN A 318 24.30 -3.88 -1.86
C GLN A 318 23.97 -2.39 -1.70
N TRP A 319 23.36 -2.01 -0.58
CA TRP A 319 22.91 -0.63 -0.36
C TRP A 319 24.06 0.41 -0.40
N SER A 320 23.74 1.60 -0.90
CA SER A 320 24.68 2.73 -1.00
C SER A 320 24.00 4.04 -0.57
N PRO A 321 24.34 4.58 0.60
CA PRO A 321 25.34 4.07 1.55
C PRO A 321 24.86 2.82 2.30
N ALA A 322 25.80 1.94 2.67
CA ALA A 322 25.50 0.69 3.39
C ALA A 322 25.17 0.89 4.88
N GLU A 323 25.70 1.96 5.49
CA GLU A 323 25.55 2.25 6.92
C GLU A 323 24.58 3.41 7.15
N LEU A 324 23.71 3.29 8.17
CA LEU A 324 22.73 4.33 8.54
C LEU A 324 23.39 5.69 8.82
N SER A 325 24.52 5.69 9.52
CA SER A 325 25.28 6.90 9.87
C SER A 325 25.85 7.62 8.65
N SER A 326 25.94 6.95 7.50
CA SER A 326 26.44 7.52 6.25
C SER A 326 25.35 8.15 5.39
N VAL A 327 24.07 7.99 5.75
CA VAL A 327 22.95 8.72 5.13
C VAL A 327 22.84 10.09 5.78
N SER A 328 23.28 11.13 5.08
CA SER A 328 23.26 12.51 5.56
C SER A 328 21.86 13.13 5.52
N ASP A 329 21.59 14.07 6.42
CA ASP A 329 20.34 14.84 6.41
C ASP A 329 20.13 15.57 5.08
N ALA A 330 21.19 16.09 4.48
CA ALA A 330 21.13 16.77 3.18
C ALA A 330 20.63 15.86 2.05
N GLN A 331 20.96 14.56 2.07
CA GLN A 331 20.42 13.58 1.11
C GLN A 331 18.92 13.38 1.32
N ILE A 332 18.48 13.29 2.57
CA ILE A 332 17.05 13.14 2.89
C ILE A 332 16.28 14.42 2.54
N GLU A 333 16.79 15.61 2.88
CA GLU A 333 16.18 16.89 2.51
C GLU A 333 16.00 17.03 0.99
N ALA A 334 17.00 16.63 0.21
CA ALA A 334 16.93 16.68 -1.25
C ALA A 334 15.79 15.81 -1.82
N LEU A 335 15.51 14.66 -1.19
CA LEU A 335 14.40 13.78 -1.59
C LEU A 335 13.02 14.37 -1.27
N PHE A 336 12.90 15.11 -0.16
CA PHE A 336 11.66 15.76 0.29
C PHE A 336 11.46 17.18 -0.25
N ALA A 337 12.39 17.70 -1.06
CA ALA A 337 12.26 19.04 -1.63
C ALA A 337 10.94 19.21 -2.39
N PRO A 338 10.25 20.36 -2.31
CA PRO A 338 9.03 20.58 -3.07
C PRO A 338 9.32 20.55 -4.58
N LEU A 339 8.35 20.06 -5.37
CA LEU A 339 8.36 20.24 -6.82
C LEU A 339 7.91 21.67 -7.18
N SER A 340 8.26 22.13 -8.38
CA SER A 340 7.70 23.37 -8.91
C SER A 340 6.19 23.24 -9.16
N ALA A 341 5.48 24.37 -9.23
CA ALA A 341 4.02 24.38 -9.35
C ALA A 341 3.48 23.71 -10.64
N ASP A 342 4.29 23.67 -11.70
CA ASP A 342 4.00 23.02 -12.98
C ASP A 342 4.25 21.50 -12.94
N GLU A 343 5.17 21.03 -12.09
CA GLU A 343 5.48 19.61 -11.92
C GLU A 343 4.65 18.93 -10.83
N ALA A 344 4.09 19.72 -9.90
CA ALA A 344 3.32 19.25 -8.76
C ALA A 344 2.19 18.29 -9.16
N TRP A 345 1.97 17.29 -8.31
CA TRP A 345 0.83 16.39 -8.43
C TRP A 345 -0.47 17.14 -8.15
N LYS A 346 -1.54 16.73 -8.84
CA LYS A 346 -2.88 17.30 -8.67
C LYS A 346 -3.91 16.18 -8.72
N PRO A 347 -4.94 16.21 -7.86
CA PRO A 347 -6.02 15.24 -7.90
C PRO A 347 -6.85 15.42 -9.17
N LEU A 348 -7.56 14.36 -9.58
CA LEU A 348 -8.50 14.42 -10.72
C LEU A 348 -9.76 15.23 -10.40
N ILE A 349 -10.16 15.20 -9.14
CA ILE A 349 -11.33 15.88 -8.60
C ILE A 349 -10.95 16.57 -7.30
N SER A 350 -11.50 17.77 -7.08
CA SER A 350 -11.29 18.58 -5.87
C SER A 350 -12.21 18.17 -4.74
#